data_AF-W1YBT3-F1
#
_entry.id   AF-W1YBT3-F1
#
_cell.length_a   1.000
_cell.length_b   1.000
_cell.length_c   1.000
_cell.angle_alpha   90.00
_cell.angle_beta   90.00
_cell.angle_gamma   90.00
#
_symmetry.space_group_name_H-M   'P 1'
#
loop_
_entity.id
_entity.type
_entity.pdbx_description
1 polymer ?
#
loop_
_entity_poly.entity_id
_entity_poly.type
_entity_poly.pdbx_seq_one_letter_code
_entity_poly.pdbx_strand_id
1 'polypeptide(L)' 'METPPTIHDFGGFPQALYDTHYPAPGSPVLAQHLVELLVPVSVTLDKEAWGFDHGSWGVLIKMYPDAD' A
#
# COMPACT_ATOMS: atom_id res chain seq x y z
N MET A 1 -0.22 -4.38 7.73
CA MET A 1 -0.81 -3.23 8.42
C MET A 1 -2.30 -3.16 8.15
N GLU A 2 -3.10 -2.70 9.11
CA GLU A 2 -4.53 -2.42 8.90
C GLU A 2 -4.72 -1.12 8.10
N THR A 3 -3.87 -0.12 8.35
CA THR A 3 -3.91 1.19 7.69
C THR A 3 -2.54 1.51 7.08
N PRO A 4 -2.20 1.01 5.89
CA PRO A 4 -0.95 1.32 5.21
C PRO A 4 -0.88 2.82 4.86
N PRO A 5 0.29 3.48 5.01
CA PRO A 5 0.45 4.87 4.61
C PRO A 5 0.45 5.03 3.08
N THR A 6 0.07 6.21 2.61
CA THR A 6 0.39 6.66 1.24
C THR A 6 1.84 7.14 1.22
N ILE A 7 2.63 6.63 0.29
CA ILE A 7 4.05 6.95 0.12
C ILE A 7 4.21 7.81 -1.15
N HIS A 8 4.90 8.94 -1.01
CA HIS A 8 5.31 9.80 -2.13
C HIS A 8 6.78 9.54 -2.47
N ASP A 9 7.02 8.49 -3.27
CA ASP A 9 8.35 8.01 -3.68
C ASP A 9 8.90 8.70 -4.95
N PHE A 10 8.49 9.95 -5.21
CA PHE A 10 8.87 10.73 -6.38
C PHE A 10 9.33 12.16 -6.04
N GLY A 11 10.05 12.79 -6.99
CA GLY A 11 10.64 14.12 -6.85
C GLY A 11 10.32 15.05 -8.02
N GLY A 12 10.28 16.36 -7.77
CA GLY A 12 10.14 17.39 -8.81
C GLY A 12 8.71 17.66 -9.29
N PHE A 13 7.71 17.19 -8.54
CA PHE A 13 6.29 17.34 -8.87
C PHE A 13 5.62 18.49 -8.10
N PRO A 14 4.44 18.97 -8.55
CA PRO A 14 3.66 19.96 -7.81
C PRO A 14 3.25 19.49 -6.40
N GLN A 15 3.14 20.44 -5.46
CA GLN A 15 2.73 20.19 -4.06
C GLN A 15 1.42 19.40 -3.95
N ALA A 16 0.45 19.65 -4.85
CA ALA A 16 -0.83 18.95 -4.86
C ALA A 16 -0.70 17.41 -4.94
N LEU A 17 0.36 16.88 -5.56
CA LEU A 17 0.61 15.44 -5.58
C LEU A 17 1.14 14.92 -4.25
N TYR A 18 1.95 15.70 -3.54
CA TYR A 18 2.40 15.40 -2.17
C TYR A 18 1.27 15.54 -1.14
N ASP A 19 0.26 16.37 -1.42
CA ASP A 19 -0.92 16.54 -0.57
C ASP A 19 -1.95 15.41 -0.77
N THR A 20 -1.80 14.61 -1.82
CA THR A 20 -2.73 13.52 -2.15
C THR A 20 -2.53 12.34 -1.20
N HIS A 21 -3.62 11.87 -0.59
CA HIS A 21 -3.65 10.71 0.30
C HIS A 21 -4.66 9.69 -0.22
N TYR A 22 -4.30 8.41 -0.17
CA TYR A 22 -5.12 7.28 -0.59
C TYR A 22 -5.24 6.28 0.56
N PRO A 23 -6.30 6.38 1.40
CA PRO A 23 -6.39 5.67 2.68
C PRO A 23 -7.02 4.28 2.54
N ALA A 24 -6.61 3.50 1.54
CA ALA A 24 -7.15 2.16 1.36
C ALA A 24 -6.77 1.25 2.56
N PRO A 25 -7.68 0.38 3.03
CA PRO A 25 -7.38 -0.54 4.12
C PRO A 25 -6.40 -1.61 3.65
N GLY A 26 -5.51 -2.03 4.54
CA GLY A 26 -4.73 -3.24 4.35
C GLY A 26 -5.54 -4.48 4.72
N SER A 27 -5.02 -5.66 4.36
CA SER A 27 -5.61 -6.94 4.76
C SER A 27 -4.58 -7.83 5.48
N PRO A 28 -4.32 -7.61 6.79
CA PRO A 28 -3.35 -8.39 7.56
C PRO A 28 -3.67 -9.89 7.58
N VAL A 29 -4.95 -10.23 7.62
CA VAL A 29 -5.41 -11.64 7.62
C VAL A 29 -5.04 -12.31 6.31
N LEU A 30 -5.28 -11.65 5.17
CA LEU A 30 -4.88 -12.18 3.87
C LEU A 30 -3.36 -12.27 3.75
N ALA A 31 -2.63 -11.24 4.19
CA ALA A 31 -1.17 -11.25 4.16
C ALA A 31 -0.59 -12.42 4.97
N GLN A 32 -1.13 -12.68 6.18
CA GLN A 32 -0.74 -13.82 7.00
C GLN A 32 -1.05 -15.15 6.31
N HIS A 33 -2.22 -15.28 5.68
CA HIS A 33 -2.58 -16.48 4.92
C HIS A 33 -1.62 -16.71 3.73
N LEU A 34 -1.17 -15.67 3.04
CA LEU A 34 -0.19 -15.79 1.95
C LEU A 34 1.16 -16.33 2.44
N VAL A 35 1.62 -15.93 3.63
CA VAL A 35 2.86 -16.47 4.22
C VAL A 35 2.74 -17.98 4.45
N GLU A 36 1.59 -18.43 4.97
CA GLU A 36 1.33 -19.84 5.22
C GLU A 36 1.28 -20.67 3.92
N LEU A 37 0.67 -20.11 2.87
CA LEU A 37 0.59 -20.77 1.56
C LEU A 37 1.94 -20.94 0.87
N LEU A 38 2.92 -20.09 1.19
CA LEU A 38 4.22 -20.09 0.52
C LEU A 38 5.22 -21.09 1.12
N VAL A 39 4.88 -21.82 2.19
CA VAL A 39 5.72 -22.87 2.77
C VAL A 39 6.13 -23.90 1.70
N PRO A 40 7.42 -24.31 1.61
CA PRO A 40 8.51 -24.04 2.55
C PRO A 40 9.33 -22.78 2.28
N VAL A 41 8.91 -21.93 1.33
CA VAL A 41 9.59 -20.66 1.07
C VAL A 41 9.43 -19.75 2.29
N SER A 42 10.55 -19.35 2.87
CA SER A 42 10.54 -18.43 4.02
C SER A 42 10.18 -17.02 3.53
N VAL A 43 9.01 -16.54 3.94
CA VAL A 43 8.50 -15.20 3.65
C VAL A 43 8.18 -14.51 4.97
N THR A 44 8.60 -13.26 5.09
CA THR A 44 8.36 -12.44 6.28
C THR A 44 7.40 -11.31 5.95
N LEU A 45 6.45 -11.07 6.86
CA LEU A 45 5.56 -9.91 6.75
C LEU A 45 6.30 -8.64 7.12
N ASP A 46 6.22 -7.62 6.26
CA ASP A 46 6.49 -6.26 6.70
C ASP A 46 5.25 -5.68 7.37
N LYS A 47 5.43 -5.23 8.62
CA LYS A 47 4.35 -4.69 9.46
C LYS A 47 4.48 -3.19 9.71
N GLU A 48 5.55 -2.54 9.23
CA GLU A 48 5.89 -1.18 9.68
C GLU A 48 6.42 -0.27 8.58
N ALA A 49 7.18 -0.76 7.60
CA ALA A 49 7.99 0.10 6.73
C ALA A 49 7.31 0.48 5.40
N TRP A 50 6.35 -0.31 4.93
CA TRP A 50 5.74 -0.12 3.59
C TRP A 50 4.31 0.44 3.62
N GLY A 51 3.86 0.83 2.44
CA GLY A 51 2.56 1.45 2.17
C GLY A 51 2.28 1.42 0.67
N PHE A 52 1.29 2.20 0.22
CA PHE A 52 1.02 2.35 -1.20
C PHE A 52 1.96 3.40 -1.78
N ASP A 53 2.78 3.02 -2.75
CA ASP A 53 3.65 3.93 -3.52
C ASP A 53 2.90 4.56 -4.69
N HIS A 54 3.52 5.53 -5.38
CA HIS A 54 2.89 6.21 -6.51
C HIS A 54 2.47 5.27 -7.64
N GLY A 55 3.23 4.19 -7.87
CA GLY A 55 2.90 3.15 -8.83
C GLY A 55 1.56 2.46 -8.50
N SER A 56 1.26 2.30 -7.21
CA SER A 56 0.03 1.70 -6.71
C SER A 56 -1.11 2.72 -6.63
N TRP A 57 -0.99 3.74 -5.79
CA TRP A 57 -2.11 4.65 -5.53
C TRP A 57 -2.43 5.58 -6.69
N GLY A 58 -1.46 5.90 -7.56
CA GLY A 58 -1.68 6.83 -8.68
C GLY A 58 -2.73 6.33 -9.67
N VAL A 59 -2.82 5.01 -9.85
CA VAL A 59 -3.86 4.36 -10.67
C VAL A 59 -5.11 4.10 -9.82
N LEU A 60 -4.95 3.56 -8.61
CA LEU A 60 -6.07 3.13 -7.78
C LEU A 60 -6.98 4.30 -7.38
N ILE A 61 -6.45 5.48 -7.09
CA ILE A 61 -7.26 6.66 -6.74
C ILE A 61 -8.23 7.09 -7.86
N LYS A 62 -8.00 6.66 -9.10
CA LYS A 62 -8.90 6.90 -10.24
C LYS A 62 -9.89 5.75 -10.47
N MET A 63 -9.48 4.52 -10.17
CA MET A 63 -10.32 3.33 -10.33
C MET A 63 -11.29 3.13 -9.16
N TYR A 64 -10.81 3.40 -7.94
CA TYR A 64 -11.49 3.21 -6.66
C TYR A 64 -11.35 4.48 -5.82
N PRO A 65 -12.07 5.56 -6.17
CA PRO A 65 -11.90 6.86 -5.53
C PRO A 65 -12.24 6.87 -4.03
N ASP A 66 -13.09 5.95 -3.58
CA ASP A 66 -13.50 5.81 -2.18
C ASP A 66 -12.53 4.95 -1.34
N ALA A 67 -11.48 4.40 -1.99
CA ALA A 67 -10.44 3.59 -1.37
C ALA A 67 -10.97 2.32 -0.66
N ASP A 68 -11.94 1.64 -1.28
CA ASP A 68 -12.61 0.44 -0.79
C ASP A 68 -12.33 -0.84 -1.60
#